data_AF-A0A1Y5H6T9-F1
#
_entry.id   AF-A0A1Y5H6T9-F1
#
_cell.length_a   1.000
_cell.length_b   1.000
_cell.length_c   1.000
_cell.angle_alpha   90.00
_cell.angle_beta   90.00
_cell.angle_gamma   90.00
#
_symmetry.space_group_name_H-M   'P 1'
#
loop_
_entity.id
_entity.type
_entity.pdbx_description
1 polymer ?
#
loop_
_entity_poly.entity_id
_entity_poly.type
_entity_poly.pdbx_seq_one_letter_code
_entity_poly.pdbx_strand_id
1 'polypeptide(L)' 'MQVRIGEIDKTWFRCDRFIHLGDGWYFTTRENTQEGPFDNHQDAERELDYYIRTHNRIDSMVDDDFQEPWSSAH' A
#
# COMPACT_ATOMS: atom_id res chain seq x y z
N MET A 1 2.91 20.98 -7.52
CA MET A 1 1.88 20.06 -7.02
C MET A 1 0.51 20.74 -7.12
N GLN A 2 -0.40 20.25 -7.96
CA GLN A 2 -1.73 20.85 -8.17
C GLN A 2 -2.65 20.63 -6.95
N VAL A 3 -3.39 21.66 -6.57
CA VAL A 3 -4.60 21.61 -5.72
C VAL A 3 -5.82 21.57 -6.64
N ARG A 4 -6.95 21.02 -6.19
CA ARG A 4 -8.21 21.19 -6.92
C ARG A 4 -8.62 22.66 -6.82
N ILE A 5 -9.23 23.21 -7.88
CA ILE A 5 -9.63 24.61 -7.89
C ILE A 5 -10.73 24.84 -6.84
N GLY A 6 -10.48 25.74 -5.88
CA GLY A 6 -11.41 26.06 -4.78
C GLY A 6 -11.03 25.50 -3.40
N GLU A 7 -10.01 24.65 -3.29
CA GLU A 7 -9.43 24.29 -1.98
C GLU A 7 -8.41 25.36 -1.55
N ILE A 8 -8.67 26.00 -0.41
CA ILE A 8 -7.81 27.03 0.19
C ILE A 8 -6.60 26.39 0.89
N ASP A 9 -6.76 25.16 1.39
CA ASP A 9 -5.72 24.39 2.09
C ASP A 9 -5.85 22.89 1.79
N LYS A 10 -4.71 22.16 1.80
CA LYS A 10 -4.66 20.71 1.54
C LYS A 10 -4.76 19.93 2.86
N THR A 11 -5.97 19.58 3.29
CA THR A 11 -6.14 18.60 4.38
C THR A 11 -5.98 17.18 3.86
N TRP A 12 -4.74 16.74 3.68
CA TRP A 12 -4.45 15.32 3.47
C TRP A 12 -4.61 14.58 4.79
N PHE A 13 -5.77 13.94 4.98
CA PHE A 13 -5.93 12.98 6.06
C PHE A 13 -5.05 11.77 5.76
N ARG A 14 -4.00 11.61 6.57
CA ARG A 14 -3.31 10.34 6.71
C ARG A 14 -3.88 9.64 7.93
N CYS A 15 -4.81 8.73 7.70
CA CYS A 15 -5.18 7.79 8.74
C CYS A 15 -3.99 6.86 8.99
N ASP A 16 -3.74 6.61 10.26
CA ASP A 16 -2.82 5.56 10.66
C ASP A 16 -3.35 4.21 10.15
N ARG A 17 -2.45 3.30 9.75
CA ARG A 17 -2.84 2.01 9.17
C ARG A 17 -2.98 0.92 10.23
N PHE A 18 -2.74 1.23 11.50
CA PHE A 18 -2.82 0.28 12.60
C PHE A 18 -4.15 0.40 13.34
N ILE A 19 -4.73 -0.75 13.68
CA ILE A 19 -5.99 -0.86 14.41
C ILE A 19 -5.78 -1.84 15.55
N HIS A 20 -6.16 -1.46 16.76
CA HIS A 20 -6.18 -2.36 17.92
C HIS A 20 -7.62 -2.82 18.17
N LEU A 21 -7.86 -4.11 18.05
CA LEU A 21 -9.14 -4.76 18.38
C LEU A 21 -8.95 -5.62 19.64
N GLY A 22 -10.03 -6.19 20.16
CA GLY A 22 -9.98 -7.01 21.38
C GLY A 22 -9.00 -8.18 21.30
N ASP A 23 -8.76 -8.70 20.10
CA ASP A 23 -7.93 -9.86 19.84
C ASP A 23 -6.47 -9.52 19.47
N GLY A 24 -6.11 -8.23 19.40
CA GLY A 24 -4.73 -7.77 19.14
C GLY A 24 -4.62 -6.61 18.15
N TRP A 25 -3.39 -6.41 17.67
CA TRP A 25 -3.05 -5.38 16.69
C TRP A 25 -3.21 -5.87 15.26
N TYR A 26 -3.66 -5.00 14.38
CA TYR A 26 -3.83 -5.27 12.96
C TYR A 26 -3.28 -4.11 12.15
N PHE A 27 -2.91 -4.36 10.89
CA PHE A 27 -2.69 -3.30 9.91
C PHE A 27 -3.55 -3.49 8.66
N THR A 28 -3.88 -2.39 7.99
CA THR A 28 -4.64 -2.41 6.73
C THR A 28 -3.78 -2.15 5.51
N THR A 29 -3.96 -2.93 4.45
CA THR A 29 -3.27 -2.78 3.16
C THR A 29 -4.02 -1.81 2.23
N ARG A 30 -3.45 -1.50 1.05
CA ARG A 30 -4.12 -0.61 0.07
C ARG A 30 -5.25 -1.32 -0.67
N GLU A 31 -5.24 -2.63 -0.61
CA GLU A 31 -6.21 -3.56 -1.19
C GLU A 31 -7.38 -3.82 -0.22
N ASN A 32 -7.47 -3.04 0.88
CA ASN A 32 -8.45 -3.17 1.96
C ASN A 32 -8.41 -4.53 2.67
N THR A 33 -7.27 -5.23 2.66
CA THR A 33 -7.08 -6.41 3.53
C THR A 33 -6.63 -5.98 4.91
N GLN A 34 -6.96 -6.78 5.91
CA GLN A 34 -6.57 -6.58 7.30
C GLN A 34 -5.69 -7.76 7.72
N GLU A 35 -4.44 -7.46 8.07
CA GLU A 35 -3.44 -8.44 8.46
C GLU A 35 -3.26 -8.41 10.00
N GLY A 36 -3.13 -9.58 10.62
CA GLY A 36 -3.06 -9.78 12.08
C GLY A 36 -3.93 -10.96 12.55
N PRO A 37 -4.17 -11.13 13.86
CA PRO A 37 -3.73 -10.26 14.96
C PRO A 37 -2.24 -10.41 15.30
N PHE A 38 -1.66 -9.31 15.78
CA PHE A 38 -0.30 -9.24 16.35
C PHE A 38 -0.38 -8.93 17.86
N ASP A 39 0.53 -9.50 18.63
CA ASP A 39 0.53 -9.37 20.10
C ASP A 39 0.81 -7.93 20.57
N ASN A 40 1.58 -7.16 19.78
CA ASN A 40 1.96 -5.79 20.09
C ASN A 40 2.08 -4.95 18.80
N HIS A 41 2.06 -3.62 18.96
CA HIS A 41 2.15 -2.68 17.86
C HIS A 41 3.46 -2.82 17.07
N GLN A 42 4.57 -3.08 17.76
CA GLN A 42 5.90 -3.16 17.15
C GLN A 42 6.03 -4.36 16.19
N ASP A 43 5.37 -5.48 16.49
CA ASP A 43 5.33 -6.62 15.59
C ASP A 43 4.46 -6.33 14.37
N ALA A 44 3.31 -5.64 14.54
CA ALA A 44 2.52 -5.16 13.41
C ALA A 44 3.30 -4.20 12.50
N GLU A 45 4.10 -3.29 13.09
CA GLU A 45 4.97 -2.37 12.34
C GLU A 45 6.04 -3.11 11.53
N ARG A 46 6.67 -4.13 12.12
CA ARG A 46 7.70 -4.93 11.45
C ARG A 46 7.13 -5.70 10.25
N GLU A 47 5.95 -6.30 10.44
CA GLU A 47 5.27 -7.04 9.38
C GLU A 47 4.78 -6.11 8.27
N LEU A 48 4.29 -4.91 8.60
CA LEU A 48 3.94 -3.92 7.58
C LEU A 48 5.15 -3.49 6.75
N ASP A 49 6.31 -3.26 7.37
CA ASP A 49 7.55 -2.92 6.65
C ASP A 49 7.96 -4.07 5.70
N TYR A 50 7.91 -5.32 6.19
CA TYR A 50 8.16 -6.49 5.35
C TYR A 50 7.17 -6.60 4.18
N TYR A 51 5.88 -6.38 4.43
CA TYR A 51 4.82 -6.35 3.40
C TYR A 51 5.14 -5.31 2.33
N ILE A 52 5.44 -4.06 2.72
CA ILE A 52 5.74 -2.97 1.78
C ILE A 52 6.97 -3.31 0.93
N ARG A 53 8.05 -3.82 1.53
CA ARG A 53 9.27 -4.19 0.79
C ARG A 53 9.01 -5.27 -0.25
N THR A 54 8.23 -6.28 0.13
CA THR A 54 7.91 -7.41 -0.76
C THR A 54 7.04 -6.96 -1.92
N HIS A 55 6.01 -6.16 -1.65
CA HIS A 55 5.11 -5.65 -2.69
C HIS A 55 5.79 -4.68 -3.65
N ASN A 56 6.64 -3.78 -3.16
CA ASN A 56 7.42 -2.87 -4.01
C ASN A 56 8.42 -3.63 -4.90
N ARG A 57 8.97 -4.75 -4.41
CA ARG A 57 9.86 -5.60 -5.21
C ARG A 57 9.10 -6.33 -6.32
N ILE A 58 7.91 -6.83 -6.02
CA ILE A 58 7.07 -7.50 -7.02
C ILE A 58 6.67 -6.52 -8.12
N ASP A 59 6.26 -5.30 -7.76
CA ASP A 59 5.93 -4.22 -8.71
C ASP A 59 7.06 -3.99 -9.72
N SER A 60 8.31 -3.89 -9.24
CA SER A 60 9.50 -3.69 -10.10
C SER A 60 9.88 -4.87 -11.01
N MET A 61 9.25 -6.03 -10.84
CA MET A 61 9.57 -7.25 -11.60
C MET A 61 8.51 -7.56 -12.67
N VAL A 62 7.43 -6.78 -12.72
CA VAL A 62 6.31 -6.96 -13.69
C VAL A 62 6.57 -6.18 -15.00
N ASP A 63 7.59 -5.33 -15.07
CA ASP A 63 7.86 -4.49 -16.25
C ASP A 63 8.50 -5.23 -17.44
N ASP A 64 9.04 -6.45 -17.28
CA ASP A 64 9.88 -7.08 -18.31
C ASP A 64 9.11 -8.05 -19.27
N ASP A 65 7.88 -8.47 -18.94
CA ASP A 65 7.19 -9.55 -19.68
C ASP A 65 6.12 -9.08 -20.69
N PHE A 66 5.89 -7.77 -20.82
CA PHE A 66 4.86 -7.20 -21.72
C PHE A 66 5.47 -6.52 -22.96
N GLN A 67 6.23 -7.26 -23.75
CA GLN A 67 6.64 -6.82 -25.09
C GLN A 67 5.57 -7.21 -26.12
N GLU A 68 4.57 -6.34 -26.35
CA GLU A 68 3.49 -6.60 -27.31
C GLU A 68 4.02 -6.65 -28.77
N PRO A 69 3.86 -7.77 -29.50
CA PRO A 69 4.49 -7.97 -30.81
C PRO A 69 3.72 -7.44 -32.04
N TRP A 70 2.62 -6.69 -31.89
CA TRP A 70 1.74 -6.38 -33.03
C TRP A 70 1.92 -4.99 -33.68
N SER A 71 3.01 -4.26 -33.43
CA SER A 71 3.31 -3.03 -34.18
C SER A 71 4.02 -3.28 -35.52
N SER A 72 3.43 -4.13 -36.37
CA SER A 72 3.79 -4.24 -37.80
C SER A 72 2.61 -4.80 -38.59
N ALA A 73 1.60 -3.97 -38.80
CA ALA A 73 0.60 -4.13 -39.85
C ALA A 73 0.26 -2.75 -40.42
N HIS A 74 1.15 -2.21 -41.25
CA HIS A 74 0.83 -1.21 -42.26
C HIS A 74 1.74 -1.43 -43.46
#